data_AF-A0A383EZK3-F1
#
_entry.id   AF-A0A383EZK3-F1
#
_cell.length_a   1.000
_cell.length_b   1.000
_cell.length_c   1.000
_cell.angle_alpha   90.00
_cell.angle_beta   90.00
_cell.angle_gamma   90.00
#
_symmetry.space_group_name_H-M   'P 1'
#
loop_
_entity.id
_entity.type
_entity.pdbx_description
1 polymer ?
#
loop_
_entity_poly.entity_id
_entity_poly.type
_entity_poly.pdbx_seq_one_letter_code
_entity_poly.pdbx_strand_id
1 'polypeptide(L)'
;MSAAVKGYILAIIMVSTELNGAGLQFKIDYPREDENGLVEGRVLLLLSQDNEKEPRFQISDNSNTGFVFGVDAIGKQPSKGVTIDDNTFGYPISSLNDIPAGEYWVQGLIHKYET
;
A
#
# COMPACT_ATOMS: atom_id res chain seq x y z
N MET A 1 11.90 50.98 0.83
CA MET A 1 11.11 49.88 0.23
C MET A 1 12.07 48.97 -0.50
N SER A 2 12.42 47.81 0.06
CA SER A 2 13.38 46.87 -0.52
C SER A 2 12.60 45.77 -1.25
N ALA A 3 12.81 45.61 -2.55
CA ALA A 3 12.17 44.58 -3.35
C ALA A 3 13.00 43.29 -3.27
N ALA A 4 12.44 42.24 -2.66
CA ALA A 4 13.07 40.93 -2.61
C ALA A 4 12.94 40.22 -3.97
N VAL A 5 14.07 39.83 -4.56
CA VAL A 5 14.14 39.01 -5.78
C VAL A 5 13.84 37.55 -5.39
N LYS A 6 12.73 37.00 -5.89
CA LYS A 6 12.40 35.57 -5.75
C LYS A 6 13.15 34.78 -6.83
N GLY A 7 14.14 33.98 -6.42
CA GLY A 7 14.74 32.96 -7.27
C GLY A 7 13.87 31.71 -7.29
N TYR A 8 13.59 31.17 -8.49
CA TYR A 8 12.93 29.88 -8.64
C TYR A 8 13.98 28.80 -8.92
N ILE A 9 14.01 27.75 -8.10
CA ILE A 9 14.82 26.55 -8.34
C ILE A 9 14.00 25.62 -9.22
N LEU A 10 14.50 25.33 -10.43
CA LEU A 10 13.95 24.32 -11.31
C LEU A 10 14.49 22.95 -10.87
N ALA A 11 13.65 22.11 -10.26
CA ALA A 11 14.00 20.71 -9.98
C ALA A 11 13.64 19.85 -11.20
N ILE A 12 14.65 19.32 -11.88
CA ILE A 12 14.47 18.29 -12.90
C ILE A 12 14.34 16.95 -12.17
N ILE A 13 13.13 16.41 -12.09
CA ILE A 13 12.91 15.03 -11.63
C ILE A 13 13.22 14.11 -12.81
N MET A 14 14.41 13.52 -12.80
CA MET A 14 14.72 12.38 -13.67
C MET A 14 14.00 11.16 -13.11
N VAL A 15 12.90 10.76 -13.75
CA VAL A 15 12.29 9.45 -13.52
C VAL A 15 12.98 8.46 -14.47
N SER A 16 13.81 7.58 -13.91
CA SER A 16 14.23 6.36 -14.59
C SER A 16 13.22 5.26 -14.28
N THR A 17 12.79 4.54 -15.30
CA THR A 17 12.00 3.31 -15.15
C THR A 17 12.94 2.13 -15.39
N GLU A 18 13.19 1.34 -14.35
CA GLU A 18 13.81 0.04 -14.47
C GLU A 18 12.69 -1.00 -14.50
N LEU A 19 12.47 -1.64 -15.65
CA LEU A 19 11.69 -2.87 -15.74
C LEU A 19 12.55 -4.00 -15.17
N ASN A 20 12.64 -4.06 -13.85
CA ASN A 20 13.14 -5.25 -13.19
C ASN A 20 12.03 -6.30 -13.30
N GLY A 21 12.35 -7.50 -13.81
CA GLY A 21 11.42 -8.64 -13.87
C GLY A 21 11.03 -9.22 -12.50
N ALA A 22 11.03 -8.38 -11.47
CA ALA A 22 10.47 -8.68 -10.17
C ALA A 22 8.94 -8.58 -10.29
N GLY A 23 8.24 -9.47 -9.61
CA GLY A 23 6.78 -9.51 -9.58
C GLY A 23 6.14 -8.20 -9.09
N LEU A 24 4.80 -8.21 -8.99
CA LEU A 24 4.08 -7.05 -8.48
C LEU A 24 4.54 -6.70 -7.06
N GLN A 25 4.84 -5.42 -6.83
CA GLN A 25 5.25 -4.91 -5.53
C GLN A 25 4.50 -3.62 -5.20
N PHE A 26 3.98 -3.56 -3.98
CA PHE A 26 3.30 -2.40 -3.42
C PHE A 26 4.02 -1.91 -2.18
N LYS A 27 4.22 -0.61 -2.09
CA LYS A 27 4.77 0.04 -0.90
C LYS A 27 3.70 0.87 -0.24
N ILE A 28 3.38 0.52 1.00
CA ILE A 28 2.31 1.18 1.76
C ILE A 28 2.96 1.99 2.89
N ASP A 29 2.76 3.30 2.83
CA ASP A 29 3.21 4.24 3.83
C ASP A 29 2.04 4.65 4.74
N TYR A 30 2.31 4.80 6.04
CA TYR A 30 1.29 5.11 7.05
C TYR A 30 1.93 5.84 8.26
N PRO A 31 1.18 6.58 9.09
CA PRO A 31 1.75 7.20 10.29
C PRO A 31 2.35 6.14 11.23
N ARG A 32 3.58 6.33 11.70
CA ARG A 32 4.27 5.37 12.61
C ARG A 32 3.96 5.61 14.08
N GLU A 33 3.47 6.80 14.38
CA GLU A 33 3.14 7.23 15.73
C GLU A 33 1.81 7.98 15.68
N ASP A 34 0.99 7.77 16.70
CA ASP A 34 -0.20 8.55 17.00
C ASP A 34 -0.18 9.03 18.47
N GLU A 35 -1.27 9.59 18.96
CA GLU A 35 -1.38 10.10 20.34
C GLU A 35 -1.15 9.02 21.42
N ASN A 36 -1.26 7.73 21.07
CA ASN A 36 -1.10 6.58 21.94
C ASN A 36 0.27 5.88 21.77
N GLY A 37 1.18 6.45 20.98
CA GLY A 37 2.53 5.90 20.75
C GLY A 37 2.67 5.26 19.39
N LEU A 38 3.42 4.15 19.30
CA LEU A 38 3.68 3.46 18.03
C LEU A 38 2.39 2.91 17.43
N VAL A 39 2.18 3.15 16.15
CA VAL A 39 1.09 2.55 15.37
C VAL A 39 1.52 1.15 14.97
N GLU A 40 1.11 0.18 15.78
CA GLU A 40 1.33 -1.24 15.53
C GLU A 40 0.06 -1.92 15.04
N GLY A 41 0.21 -2.92 14.19
CA GLY A 41 -0.95 -3.60 13.61
C GLY A 41 -0.62 -4.50 12.44
N ARG A 42 -1.59 -4.61 11.54
CA ARG A 42 -1.44 -5.31 10.27
C ARG A 42 -1.71 -4.37 9.11
N VAL A 43 -0.73 -4.19 8.24
CA VAL A 43 -0.93 -3.47 6.99
C VAL A 43 -1.53 -4.43 5.98
N LEU A 44 -2.60 -3.98 5.34
CA LEU A 44 -3.38 -4.69 4.35
C LEU A 44 -3.33 -3.95 3.01
N LEU A 45 -3.07 -4.69 1.94
CA LEU A 45 -3.34 -4.29 0.58
C LEU A 45 -4.64 -4.98 0.15
N LEU A 46 -5.63 -4.19 -0.26
CA LEU A 46 -6.93 -4.68 -0.71
C LEU A 46 -7.14 -4.28 -2.17
N LEU A 47 -7.61 -5.22 -2.99
CA LEU A 47 -7.93 -4.99 -4.39
C LEU A 47 -9.35 -5.47 -4.70
N SER A 48 -10.10 -4.71 -5.50
CA SER A 48 -11.38 -5.16 -6.06
C SER A 48 -11.51 -4.77 -7.53
N GLN A 49 -12.21 -5.57 -8.32
CA GLN A 49 -12.59 -5.21 -9.69
C GLN A 49 -13.90 -4.42 -9.74
N ASP A 50 -14.63 -4.34 -8.61
CA ASP A 50 -15.88 -3.60 -8.48
C ASP A 50 -15.64 -2.22 -7.83
N ASN A 51 -16.17 -1.19 -8.47
CA ASN A 51 -16.03 0.22 -8.12
C ASN A 51 -17.20 0.81 -7.32
N GLU A 52 -18.22 0.01 -7.00
CA GLU A 52 -19.41 0.48 -6.28
C GLU A 52 -19.13 0.79 -4.80
N LYS A 53 -18.13 0.13 -4.20
CA LYS A 53 -17.79 0.24 -2.77
C LYS A 53 -16.26 0.29 -2.56
N GLU A 54 -15.81 0.71 -1.38
CA GLU A 54 -14.39 0.62 -1.04
C GLU A 54 -13.92 -0.86 -0.98
N PRO A 55 -12.70 -1.20 -1.44
CA PRO A 55 -12.20 -2.58 -1.45
C PRO A 55 -12.28 -3.31 -0.10
N ARG A 56 -12.06 -2.62 1.02
CA ARG A 56 -12.18 -3.23 2.37
C ARG A 56 -13.56 -3.76 2.74
N PHE A 57 -14.61 -3.34 2.04
CA PHE A 57 -15.97 -3.84 2.26
C PHE A 57 -16.35 -4.96 1.29
N GLN A 58 -15.40 -5.45 0.50
CA GLN A 58 -15.64 -6.41 -0.57
C GLN A 58 -14.87 -7.74 -0.39
N ILE A 59 -14.26 -7.97 0.78
CA ILE A 59 -13.61 -9.24 1.11
C ILE A 59 -14.65 -10.18 1.76
N SER A 60 -14.83 -11.38 1.22
CA SER A 60 -15.81 -12.36 1.71
C SER A 60 -15.49 -13.79 1.27
N ASP A 61 -16.33 -14.76 1.65
CA ASP A 61 -16.19 -16.18 1.28
C ASP A 61 -16.90 -16.56 -0.03
N ASN A 62 -17.37 -15.56 -0.81
CA ASN A 62 -18.03 -15.81 -2.08
C ASN A 62 -17.04 -15.75 -3.27
N SER A 63 -17.47 -16.21 -4.44
CA SER A 63 -16.63 -16.24 -5.65
C SER A 63 -16.26 -14.87 -6.20
N ASN A 64 -16.96 -13.82 -5.77
CA ASN A 64 -16.76 -12.44 -6.23
C ASN A 64 -15.98 -11.61 -5.19
N THR A 65 -15.32 -12.26 -4.23
CA THR A 65 -14.50 -11.57 -3.24
C THR A 65 -13.38 -10.78 -3.90
N GLY A 66 -13.07 -9.63 -3.33
CA GLY A 66 -11.81 -8.95 -3.59
C GLY A 66 -10.60 -9.74 -3.06
N PHE A 67 -9.42 -9.19 -3.33
CA PHE A 67 -8.14 -9.73 -2.90
C PHE A 67 -7.64 -8.97 -1.68
N VAL A 68 -7.01 -9.67 -0.73
CA VAL A 68 -6.35 -9.07 0.41
C VAL A 68 -5.00 -9.72 0.67
N PHE A 69 -3.98 -8.91 0.89
CA PHE A 69 -2.62 -9.32 1.26
C PHE A 69 -2.21 -8.57 2.52
N GLY A 70 -1.48 -9.21 3.42
CA GLY A 70 -1.19 -8.60 4.71
C GLY A 70 0.20 -8.88 5.27
N VAL A 71 0.81 -7.84 5.84
CA VAL A 71 2.10 -7.91 6.56
C VAL A 71 1.94 -7.32 7.95
N ASP A 72 2.55 -7.98 8.94
CA ASP A 72 2.59 -7.45 10.30
C ASP A 72 3.50 -6.21 10.38
N ALA A 73 2.97 -5.16 10.98
CA ALA A 73 3.63 -3.90 11.24
C ALA A 73 3.82 -3.75 12.76
N ILE A 74 4.79 -4.48 13.32
CA ILE A 74 5.07 -4.51 14.76
C ILE A 74 6.47 -3.97 15.01
N GLY A 75 6.66 -3.18 16.07
CA GLY A 75 7.92 -2.55 16.44
C GLY A 75 8.33 -1.43 15.49
N LYS A 76 9.64 -1.18 15.41
CA LYS A 76 10.20 -0.10 14.58
C LYS A 76 10.13 -0.45 13.09
N GLN A 77 9.30 0.29 12.37
CA GLN A 77 9.05 0.06 10.94
C GLN A 77 9.95 0.93 10.03
N PRO A 78 10.23 0.49 8.79
CA PRO A 78 10.99 1.30 7.84
C PRO A 78 10.31 2.65 7.57
N SER A 79 11.12 3.70 7.45
CA SER A 79 10.61 5.07 7.23
C SER A 79 9.91 5.28 5.88
N LYS A 80 10.10 4.37 4.92
CA LYS A 80 9.54 4.47 3.56
C LYS A 80 8.28 3.62 3.33
N GLY A 81 7.80 2.92 4.35
CA GLY A 81 6.62 2.05 4.27
C GLY A 81 6.99 0.58 4.40
N VAL A 82 5.96 -0.24 4.54
CA VAL A 82 6.08 -1.70 4.41
C VAL A 82 5.93 -2.09 2.95
N THR A 83 6.55 -3.21 2.59
CA THR A 83 6.51 -3.74 1.22
C THR A 83 5.63 -4.99 1.22
N ILE A 84 4.71 -5.05 0.28
CA ILE A 84 3.90 -6.23 -0.03
C ILE A 84 4.32 -6.65 -1.44
N ASP A 85 4.84 -7.85 -1.55
CA ASP A 85 5.36 -8.45 -2.79
C ASP A 85 4.88 -9.90 -2.94
N ASP A 86 5.45 -10.62 -3.89
CA ASP A 86 5.10 -12.00 -4.23
C ASP A 86 5.31 -13.02 -3.10
N ASN A 87 6.07 -12.67 -2.07
CA ASN A 87 6.26 -13.49 -0.86
C ASN A 87 5.21 -13.21 0.23
N THR A 88 4.35 -12.21 0.02
CA THR A 88 3.29 -11.89 0.98
C THR A 88 2.08 -12.78 0.73
N PHE A 89 1.66 -13.50 1.77
CA PHE A 89 0.46 -14.33 1.70
C PHE A 89 -0.80 -13.49 1.46
N GLY A 90 -1.61 -13.97 0.53
CA GLY A 90 -2.91 -13.38 0.18
C GLY A 90 -4.09 -14.32 0.33
N TYR A 91 -5.26 -13.73 0.11
CA TYR A 91 -6.54 -14.40 -0.07
C TYR A 91 -7.30 -13.74 -1.23
N PRO A 92 -8.05 -14.50 -2.06
CA PRO A 92 -8.17 -15.96 -2.07
C PRO A 92 -6.99 -16.70 -2.73
N ILE A 93 -6.06 -15.97 -3.33
CA ILE A 93 -4.84 -16.49 -3.97
C ILE A 93 -3.62 -16.25 -3.08
N SER A 94 -2.61 -17.11 -3.18
CA SER A 94 -1.48 -17.09 -2.26
C SER A 94 -0.43 -16.03 -2.57
N SER A 95 -0.31 -15.60 -3.83
CA SER A 95 0.70 -14.62 -4.26
C SER A 95 0.11 -13.47 -5.07
N LEU A 96 0.75 -12.29 -4.99
CA LEU A 96 0.43 -11.15 -5.84
C LEU A 96 0.59 -11.45 -7.33
N ASN A 97 1.52 -12.33 -7.69
CA ASN A 97 1.75 -12.71 -9.10
C ASN A 97 0.62 -13.55 -9.68
N ASP A 98 -0.24 -14.11 -8.83
CA ASP A 98 -1.40 -14.91 -9.26
C ASP A 98 -2.65 -14.04 -9.51
N ILE A 99 -2.56 -12.72 -9.30
CA ILE A 99 -3.67 -11.80 -9.62
C ILE A 99 -3.90 -11.83 -11.14
N PRO A 100 -5.12 -12.17 -11.61
CA PRO A 100 -5.43 -12.12 -13.02
C PRO A 100 -5.21 -10.72 -13.60
N ALA A 101 -4.78 -10.62 -14.85
CA ALA A 101 -4.67 -9.33 -15.52
C ALA A 101 -6.05 -8.65 -15.61
N GLY A 102 -6.12 -7.36 -15.23
CA GLY A 102 -7.37 -6.60 -15.23
C GLY A 102 -7.21 -5.23 -14.59
N GLU A 103 -8.32 -4.49 -14.52
CA GLU A 103 -8.39 -3.22 -13.81
C GLU A 103 -8.84 -3.46 -12.36
N TYR A 104 -8.17 -2.80 -11.41
CA TYR A 104 -8.41 -2.99 -9.99
C TYR A 104 -8.44 -1.65 -9.25
N TRP A 105 -9.36 -1.54 -8.31
CA TRP A 105 -9.40 -0.52 -7.28
C TRP A 105 -8.53 -0.98 -6.12
N VAL A 106 -7.50 -0.21 -5.81
CA VAL A 106 -6.47 -0.58 -4.83
C VAL A 106 -6.60 0.30 -3.59
N GLN A 107 -6.55 -0.32 -2.42
CA GLN A 107 -6.59 0.35 -1.13
C GLN A 107 -5.48 -0.18 -0.21
N GLY A 108 -4.66 0.72 0.34
CA GLY A 108 -3.80 0.41 1.48
C GLY A 108 -4.52 0.75 2.78
N LEU A 109 -4.43 -0.13 3.78
CA LEU A 109 -5.07 0.06 5.09
C LEU A 109 -4.16 -0.45 6.20
N ILE A 110 -3.97 0.32 7.27
CA ILE A 110 -3.40 -0.17 8.52
C ILE A 110 -4.55 -0.51 9.48
N HIS A 111 -4.67 -1.79 9.84
CA HIS A 111 -5.52 -2.21 10.94
C HIS A 111 -4.69 -2.15 12.22
N LYS A 112 -4.85 -1.04 12.97
CA LYS A 112 -4.15 -0.83 14.24
C LYS A 112 -4.65 -1.85 15.26
N TYR A 113 -3.73 -2.48 15.98
CA TYR A 113 -4.10 -3.33 17.11
C TYR A 113 -4.51 -2.46 18.30
N GLU A 114 -5.61 -2.82 18.94
CA GLU A 114 -6.03 -2.23 20.20
C GLU A 114 -5.45 -3.06 21.34
N THR A 115 -4.85 -2.38 22.32
CA THR A 115 -4.34 -2.97 23.57
C THR A 115 -5.25 -2.62 24.72
#